data_AF-A0A937UFR3-F1
#
_entry.id   AF-A0A937UFR3-F1
#
_cell.length_a   1.000
_cell.length_b   1.000
_cell.length_c   1.000
_cell.angle_alpha   90.00
_cell.angle_beta   90.00
_cell.angle_gamma   90.00
#
_symmetry.space_group_name_H-M   'P 1'
#
loop_
_entity.id
_entity.type
_entity.pdbx_description
1 polymer ?
#
loop_
_entity_poly.entity_id
_entity_poly.type
_entity_poly.pdbx_seq_one_letter_code
_entity_poly.pdbx_strand_id
1 'polypeptide(L)'
;MRKMKAGLYLAGVLEFWKKHIRDIIPDPANAHKSNYAEYALWANALMELNKNEYHALIAQWRRKHHRRRNLWRDLKAMNLPVD
;
A
#
# COMPACT_ATOMS: atom_id res chain seq x y z
N MET A 1 13.40 9.50 -36.51
CA MET A 1 13.06 8.86 -35.21
C MET A 1 12.08 9.73 -34.45
N ARG A 2 10.87 9.24 -34.17
CA ARG A 2 9.84 9.95 -33.40
C ARG A 2 10.29 9.93 -31.93
N LYS A 3 10.74 11.07 -31.38
CA LYS A 3 10.97 11.20 -29.93
C LYS A 3 9.62 10.99 -29.25
N MET A 4 9.34 9.79 -28.75
CA MET A 4 8.17 9.54 -27.92
C MET A 4 8.22 10.49 -26.73
N LYS A 5 7.09 11.12 -26.41
CA LYS A 5 6.94 11.96 -25.21
C LYS A 5 6.93 11.10 -23.93
N ALA A 6 7.91 10.21 -23.76
CA ALA A 6 7.98 9.20 -22.71
C ALA A 6 7.83 9.81 -21.31
N GLY A 7 8.35 11.02 -21.09
CA GLY A 7 8.18 11.75 -19.84
C GLY A 7 6.73 12.10 -19.49
N LEU A 8 5.89 12.43 -20.49
CA LEU A 8 4.47 12.73 -20.26
C LEU A 8 3.68 11.45 -19.93
N TYR A 9 4.00 10.35 -20.61
CA TYR A 9 3.34 9.07 -20.33
C TYR A 9 3.70 8.53 -18.95
N LEU A 10 4.98 8.63 -18.56
CA LEU A 10 5.41 8.20 -17.23
C LEU A 10 4.76 9.03 -16.11
N ALA A 11 4.68 10.36 -16.29
CA ALA A 11 3.98 11.23 -15.35
C ALA A 11 2.50 10.84 -15.21
N GLY A 12 1.80 10.60 -16.33
CA GLY A 12 0.41 10.17 -16.32
C GLY A 12 0.20 8.82 -15.62
N VAL A 13 1.10 7.86 -15.85
CA VAL A 13 1.06 6.55 -15.18
C VAL A 13 1.30 6.69 -13.68
N LEU A 14 2.26 7.52 -13.24
CA LEU A 14 2.50 7.76 -11.82
C LEU A 14 1.31 8.45 -11.14
N GLU A 15 0.69 9.44 -11.77
CA GLU A 15 -0.50 10.09 -11.23
C GLU A 15 -1.70 9.13 -11.12
N PHE A 16 -1.87 8.24 -12.11
CA PHE A 16 -2.86 7.17 -12.04
C PHE A 16 -2.60 6.27 -10.81
N TRP A 17 -1.37 5.81 -10.62
CA TRP A 17 -1.02 4.95 -9.49
C TRP A 17 -1.20 5.64 -8.13
N LYS A 18 -0.77 6.90 -7.99
CA LYS A 18 -0.98 7.68 -6.76
C LYS A 18 -2.44 7.78 -6.36
N LYS A 19 -3.36 7.79 -7.34
CA LYS A 19 -4.80 7.90 -7.13
C LYS A 19 -5.47 6.56 -6.86
N HIS A 20 -5.01 5.48 -7.50
CA HIS A 20 -5.75 4.21 -7.55
C HIS A 20 -5.06 3.03 -6.86
N ILE A 21 -3.80 3.14 -6.43
CA ILE A 21 -3.08 1.99 -5.87
C ILE A 21 -3.79 1.37 -4.66
N ARG A 22 -4.48 2.16 -3.84
CA ARG A 22 -5.24 1.65 -2.70
C ARG A 22 -6.33 0.64 -3.10
N ASP A 23 -6.93 0.80 -4.28
CA ASP A 23 -8.03 -0.04 -4.76
C ASP A 23 -7.58 -1.47 -5.11
N ILE A 24 -6.28 -1.68 -5.31
CA ILE A 24 -5.72 -2.99 -5.67
C ILE A 24 -5.01 -3.69 -4.50
N ILE A 25 -4.88 -3.01 -3.36
CA ILE A 25 -4.21 -3.61 -2.19
C ILE A 25 -5.13 -4.71 -1.63
N PRO A 26 -4.62 -5.95 -1.50
CA PRO A 26 -5.43 -7.05 -1.02
C PRO A 26 -5.88 -6.84 0.43
N ASP A 27 -7.08 -7.32 0.73
CA ASP A 27 -7.59 -7.36 2.10
C ASP A 27 -6.84 -8.44 2.92
N PRO A 28 -6.29 -8.12 4.11
CA PRO A 28 -5.54 -9.08 4.92
C PRO A 28 -6.42 -10.16 5.57
N ALA A 29 -7.74 -10.16 5.38
CA ALA A 29 -8.65 -11.16 5.92
C ALA A 29 -8.24 -12.60 5.58
N ASN A 30 -7.79 -12.82 4.34
CA ASN A 30 -7.55 -14.15 3.78
C ASN A 30 -6.05 -14.49 3.66
N ALA A 31 -5.19 -13.79 4.43
CA ALA A 31 -3.75 -14.02 4.41
C ALA A 31 -3.40 -15.48 4.75
N HIS A 32 -2.75 -16.17 3.82
CA HIS A 32 -2.33 -17.55 4.00
C HIS A 32 -1.35 -17.68 5.17
N LYS A 33 -1.60 -18.64 6.07
CA LYS A 33 -0.80 -18.89 7.28
C LYS A 33 -0.59 -17.65 8.17
N SER A 34 -1.44 -16.63 8.06
CA SER A 34 -1.26 -15.35 8.76
C SER A 34 0.11 -14.71 8.48
N ASN A 35 0.64 -14.88 7.28
CA ASN A 35 1.83 -14.19 6.79
C ASN A 35 1.40 -12.88 6.10
N TYR A 36 1.91 -11.74 6.57
CA TYR A 36 1.53 -10.42 6.07
C TYR A 36 2.68 -9.69 5.36
N ALA A 37 3.78 -10.39 5.02
CA ALA A 37 4.92 -9.78 4.34
C ALA A 37 4.53 -9.07 3.03
N GLU A 38 3.70 -9.70 2.20
CA GLU A 38 3.22 -9.08 0.96
C GLU A 38 2.33 -7.86 1.21
N TYR A 39 1.49 -7.91 2.24
CA TYR A 39 0.64 -6.77 2.63
C TYR A 39 1.48 -5.60 3.14
N ALA A 40 2.59 -5.88 3.83
CA ALA A 40 3.52 -4.86 4.26
C ALA A 40 4.26 -4.22 3.07
N LEU A 41 4.63 -5.01 2.04
CA LEU A 41 5.18 -4.47 0.79
C LEU A 41 4.18 -3.54 0.08
N TRP A 42 2.91 -3.94 -0.02
CA TRP A 42 1.86 -3.10 -0.58
C TRP A 42 1.65 -1.79 0.21
N ALA A 43 1.64 -1.89 1.54
CA ALA A 43 1.52 -0.73 2.41
C ALA A 43 2.73 0.22 2.26
N ASN A 44 3.96 -0.33 2.13
CA ASN A 44 5.15 0.47 1.89
C ASN A 44 5.09 1.20 0.53
N ALA A 45 4.73 0.49 -0.54
CA ALA A 45 4.57 1.10 -1.86
C ALA A 45 3.52 2.23 -1.84
N LEU A 46 2.41 2.03 -1.13
CA LEU A 46 1.41 3.07 -0.96
C LEU A 46 1.93 4.26 -0.14
N MET A 47 2.72 4.03 0.91
CA MET A 47 3.34 5.08 1.71
C MET A 47 4.29 5.97 0.88
N GLU A 48 5.07 5.36 -0.01
CA GLU A 48 5.99 6.05 -0.92
C GLU A 48 5.24 6.89 -1.96
N LEU A 49 4.13 6.37 -2.49
CA LEU A 49 3.37 7.04 -3.55
C LEU A 49 2.41 8.10 -3.00
N ASN A 50 1.71 7.80 -1.91
CA ASN A 50 0.65 8.64 -1.38
C ASN A 50 0.40 8.38 0.13
N LYS A 51 1.04 9.19 0.98
CA LYS A 51 0.93 9.10 2.45
C LYS A 51 -0.50 9.24 2.97
N ASN A 52 -1.35 10.05 2.33
CA ASN A 52 -2.72 10.25 2.79
C ASN A 52 -3.56 8.98 2.61
N GLU A 53 -3.42 8.33 1.45
CA GLU A 53 -4.09 7.06 1.17
C GLU A 53 -3.51 5.93 2.03
N TYR A 54 -2.21 5.95 2.34
CA TYR A 54 -1.63 5.05 3.34
C TYR A 54 -2.32 5.18 4.70
N HIS A 55 -2.45 6.39 5.24
CA HIS A 55 -3.11 6.60 6.53
C HIS A 55 -4.58 6.17 6.49
N ALA A 56 -5.28 6.40 5.37
CA ALA A 56 -6.64 5.93 5.19
C ALA A 56 -6.74 4.39 5.17
N LEU A 57 -5.79 3.70 4.53
CA LEU A 57 -5.67 2.24 4.54
C LEU A 57 -5.44 1.72 5.96
N ILE A 58 -4.48 2.29 6.70
CA ILE A 58 -4.18 1.86 8.07
C ILE A 58 -5.38 2.09 8.99
N ALA A 59 -6.07 3.23 8.89
CA ALA A 59 -7.28 3.49 9.66
C ALA A 59 -8.41 2.49 9.33
N GLN A 60 -8.54 2.09 8.06
CA GLN A 60 -9.49 1.03 7.65
C GLN A 60 -9.08 -0.33 8.23
N TRP A 61 -7.82 -0.73 8.09
CA TRP A 61 -7.33 -2.00 8.62
C TRP A 61 -7.37 -2.06 10.14
N ARG A 62 -7.18 -0.94 10.84
CA ARG A 62 -7.36 -0.89 12.30
C ARG A 62 -8.78 -1.24 12.69
N ARG A 63 -9.78 -0.64 12.04
CA ARG A 63 -11.19 -0.95 12.30
C ARG A 63 -11.52 -2.42 11.99
N LYS A 64 -11.12 -2.90 10.80
CA LYS A 64 -11.51 -4.24 10.31
C LYS A 64 -10.66 -5.40 10.87
N HIS A 65 -9.40 -5.13 11.23
CA HIS A 65 -8.38 -6.13 11.54
C HIS A 65 -7.59 -5.84 12.82
N HIS A 66 -8.14 -5.09 13.79
CA HIS A 66 -7.45 -4.74 15.04
C HIS A 66 -6.77 -5.93 15.74
N ARG A 67 -7.35 -7.15 15.69
CA ARG A 67 -6.80 -8.35 16.36
C ARG A 67 -5.68 -9.06 15.60
N ARG A 68 -5.36 -8.69 14.36
CA ARG A 68 -4.34 -9.36 13.54
C ARG A 68 -2.93 -8.88 13.94
N ARG A 69 -2.44 -9.34 15.10
CA ARG A 69 -1.14 -8.94 15.65
C ARG A 69 0.02 -9.12 14.67
N ASN A 70 0.02 -10.21 13.90
CA ASN A 70 1.07 -10.47 12.90
C ASN A 70 1.06 -9.45 11.76
N LEU A 71 -0.11 -8.92 11.35
CA LEU A 71 -0.18 -7.84 10.37
C LEU A 71 0.56 -6.61 10.89
N TRP A 72 0.23 -6.19 12.11
CA TRP A 72 0.85 -5.00 12.72
C TRP A 72 2.35 -5.20 12.97
N ARG A 73 2.76 -6.40 13.38
CA ARG A 73 4.17 -6.77 13.53
C ARG A 73 4.91 -6.65 12.19
N ASP A 74 4.37 -7.20 11.12
CA ASP A 74 5.04 -7.22 9.81
C ASP A 74 5.12 -5.81 9.21
N LEU A 75 4.10 -4.96 9.43
CA LEU A 75 4.16 -3.54 9.07
C LEU A 75 5.24 -2.79 9.88
N LYS A 76 5.32 -3.01 11.20
CA LYS A 76 6.36 -2.40 12.05
C LYS A 76 7.77 -2.86 11.65
N ALA A 77 7.93 -4.11 11.21
CA ALA A 77 9.21 -4.62 10.72
C ALA A 77 9.71 -3.89 9.46
N MET A 78 8.82 -3.23 8.72
CA MET A 78 9.16 -2.34 7.59
C MET A 78 9.27 -0.86 7.98
N ASN A 79 9.30 -0.54 9.28
CA ASN A 79 9.30 0.83 9.80
C ASN A 79 8.08 1.66 9.37
N LEU A 80 6.94 1.01 9.10
CA LEU A 80 5.73 1.69 8.70
C LEU A 80 4.96 2.22 9.92
N PRO A 81 4.44 3.46 9.86
CA PRO A 81 3.69 4.04 10.97
C PRO A 81 2.31 3.38 11.07
N VAL A 82 2.06 2.68 12.18
CA VAL A 82 0.80 1.96 12.44
C VAL A 82 0.13 2.37 13.74
N ASP A 83 0.59 3.47 14.34
CA ASP A 83 0.11 4.05 15.60
C ASP A 83 -0.98 5.11 15.40
#